data_AF-A0A0V0S858-F1
#
_entry.id   AF-A0A0V0S858-F1
#
_cell.length_a   1.000
_cell.length_b   1.000
_cell.length_c   1.000
_cell.angle_alpha   90.00
_cell.angle_beta   90.00
_cell.angle_gamma   90.00
#
_symmetry.space_group_name_H-M   'P 1'
#
loop_
_entity.id
_entity.type
_entity.pdbx_description
1 polymer ?
#
loop_
_entity_poly.entity_id
_entity_poly.type
_entity_poly.pdbx_seq_one_letter_code
_entity_poly.pdbx_strand_id
1 'polypeptide(L)'
;LFFEINMILFNSLQVCFREVMFPVLARKVFGLYYNMPMPDYCRGSGLVKAFSHHLIHRLQLKQNGPLREKLRVTYLVRNSQYRIIMNTNEIVKRLKADPQFSVTVAKYTLDIPVLKQYQLSHNTDIFMSIHGAGLTHMFFLPDWAVVFELYHCGDPDCYRDLATLRGLKFFGWEDETKVQYQEKDVKNPKFTNFYLDADEVMRIVHLAAEYVSSNKLFRQAHARLHSKPKPEL
;
A
#
# COMPACT_ATOMS: atom_id res chain seq x y z
N LEU A 1 -21.39 -23.59 11.33
CA LEU A 1 -20.05 -23.86 11.88
C LEU A 1 -19.02 -23.57 10.81
N PHE A 2 -17.93 -22.88 11.13
CA PHE A 2 -16.77 -22.76 10.24
C PHE A 2 -15.77 -23.86 10.57
N PHE A 3 -15.23 -24.52 9.55
CA PHE A 3 -14.18 -25.53 9.71
C PHE A 3 -12.89 -24.99 9.10
N GLU A 4 -11.79 -25.03 9.86
CA GLU A 4 -10.48 -24.70 9.32
C GLU A 4 -10.03 -25.82 8.37
N ILE A 5 -9.63 -25.45 7.16
CA ILE A 5 -9.14 -26.38 6.14
C ILE A 5 -7.65 -26.13 5.93
N ASN A 6 -6.83 -27.17 6.12
CA ASN A 6 -5.41 -27.09 5.81
C ASN A 6 -5.17 -27.30 4.32
N MET A 7 -4.82 -26.22 3.62
CA MET A 7 -4.59 -26.23 2.17
C MET A 7 -3.42 -27.14 1.74
N ILE A 8 -2.47 -27.46 2.63
CA ILE A 8 -1.35 -28.37 2.32
C ILE A 8 -1.86 -29.78 1.97
N LEU A 9 -2.99 -30.20 2.55
CA LEU A 9 -3.61 -31.50 2.26
C LEU A 9 -4.09 -31.62 0.81
N PHE A 10 -4.20 -30.51 0.08
CA PHE A 10 -4.67 -30.45 -1.29
C PHE A 10 -3.59 -30.06 -2.28
N ASN A 11 -2.32 -30.24 -1.90
CA ASN A 11 -1.20 -29.93 -2.79
C ASN A 11 -1.34 -30.70 -4.12
N SER A 12 -1.19 -30.00 -5.24
CA SER A 12 -1.38 -30.52 -6.60
C SER A 12 -2.81 -30.95 -6.99
N LEU A 13 -3.83 -30.64 -6.18
CA LEU A 13 -5.24 -30.92 -6.50
C LEU A 13 -5.99 -29.63 -6.89
N GLN A 14 -6.92 -29.75 -7.84
CA GLN A 14 -7.87 -28.68 -8.12
C GLN A 14 -9.07 -28.80 -7.18
N VAL A 15 -9.21 -27.85 -6.25
CA VAL A 15 -10.28 -27.86 -5.25
C VAL A 15 -11.25 -26.70 -5.50
N CYS A 16 -12.53 -27.03 -5.61
CA CYS A 16 -13.61 -26.04 -5.78
C CYS A 16 -14.42 -25.95 -4.49
N PHE A 17 -14.32 -24.82 -3.79
CA PHE A 17 -15.16 -24.55 -2.61
C PHE A 17 -16.44 -23.86 -3.04
N ARG A 18 -17.60 -24.37 -2.59
CA ARG A 18 -18.91 -23.71 -2.81
C ARG A 18 -19.00 -22.40 -2.02
N GLU A 19 -18.56 -22.44 -0.76
CA GLU A 19 -18.50 -21.30 0.14
C GLU A 19 -17.19 -21.39 0.92
N VAL A 20 -16.40 -20.32 0.91
CA VAL A 20 -15.13 -20.24 1.65
C VAL A 20 -15.01 -18.88 2.30
N MET A 21 -14.59 -18.87 3.57
CA MET A 21 -14.20 -17.66 4.28
C MET A 21 -12.69 -17.68 4.44
N PHE A 22 -12.01 -16.63 3.96
CA PHE A 22 -10.60 -16.37 4.24
C PHE A 22 -10.48 -15.26 5.27
N PRO A 23 -10.50 -15.56 6.57
CA PRO A 23 -10.35 -14.52 7.58
C PRO A 23 -8.89 -14.04 7.59
N VAL A 24 -8.66 -12.78 7.20
CA VAL A 24 -7.37 -12.11 7.40
C VAL A 24 -7.31 -11.64 8.85
N LEU A 25 -7.10 -12.58 9.77
CA LEU A 25 -7.12 -12.29 11.21
C LEU A 25 -5.95 -11.36 11.56
N ALA A 26 -6.29 -10.19 12.12
CA ALA A 26 -5.35 -9.10 12.33
C ALA A 26 -4.23 -9.41 13.34
N ARG A 27 -4.39 -10.43 14.21
CA ARG A 27 -3.42 -10.86 15.23
C ARG A 27 -3.65 -12.32 15.64
N LYS A 28 -3.30 -13.26 14.78
CA LYS A 28 -3.15 -14.69 15.15
C LYS A 28 -1.71 -15.06 14.88
N VAL A 29 -1.02 -15.69 15.84
CA VAL A 29 0.30 -16.29 15.59
C VAL A 29 0.12 -17.31 14.45
N PHE A 30 0.93 -17.21 13.39
CA PHE A 30 0.74 -17.93 12.12
C PHE A 30 -0.52 -17.54 11.30
N GLY A 31 -1.09 -16.35 11.54
CA GLY A 31 -2.16 -15.78 10.72
C GLY A 31 -1.63 -15.19 9.40
N LEU A 32 -2.52 -14.90 8.44
CA LEU A 32 -2.14 -14.45 7.08
C LEU A 32 -1.59 -13.01 6.99
N TYR A 33 -1.45 -12.30 8.11
CA TYR A 33 -1.17 -10.86 8.14
C TYR A 33 -0.13 -10.46 9.18
N TYR A 34 -0.34 -10.84 10.44
CA TYR A 34 0.53 -10.44 11.55
C TYR A 34 1.37 -11.63 12.02
N ASN A 35 2.69 -11.45 12.14
CA ASN A 35 3.64 -12.49 12.56
C ASN A 35 3.55 -13.78 11.72
N MET A 36 3.26 -13.65 10.42
CA MET A 36 3.41 -14.78 9.50
C MET A 36 4.91 -15.01 9.30
N PRO A 37 5.44 -16.23 9.57
CA PRO A 37 6.80 -16.54 9.15
C PRO A 37 6.86 -16.58 7.62
N MET A 38 7.51 -15.59 7.01
CA MET A 38 7.65 -15.49 5.56
C MET A 38 9.07 -15.80 5.14
N PRO A 39 9.30 -16.90 4.41
CA PRO A 39 10.60 -17.15 3.80
C PRO A 39 10.92 -16.07 2.75
N ASP A 40 12.19 -15.68 2.63
CA ASP A 40 12.62 -14.58 1.73
C ASP A 40 12.25 -14.78 0.25
N TYR A 41 12.07 -16.04 -0.16
CA TYR A 41 11.69 -16.42 -1.52
C TYR A 41 10.18 -16.32 -1.78
N CYS A 42 9.35 -16.18 -0.75
CA CYS A 42 7.90 -16.09 -0.90
C CYS A 42 7.51 -14.66 -1.33
N ARG A 43 7.13 -14.48 -2.60
CA ARG A 43 6.70 -13.19 -3.14
C ARG A 43 5.54 -13.38 -4.12
N GLY A 44 4.61 -12.42 -4.16
CA GLY A 44 3.51 -12.42 -5.13
C GLY A 44 2.63 -13.66 -5.06
N SER A 45 2.11 -13.99 -3.87
CA SER A 45 1.23 -15.14 -3.65
C SER A 45 0.00 -15.08 -4.56
N GLY A 46 -0.22 -16.14 -5.35
CA GLY A 46 -1.38 -16.26 -6.23
C GLY A 46 -2.71 -16.15 -5.48
N LEU A 47 -2.79 -16.69 -4.26
CA LEU A 47 -3.98 -16.61 -3.40
C LEU A 47 -4.28 -15.17 -3.00
N VAL A 48 -3.27 -14.43 -2.52
CA VAL A 48 -3.42 -13.04 -2.05
C VAL A 48 -3.75 -12.10 -3.21
N LYS A 49 -3.13 -12.34 -4.37
CA LYS A 49 -3.45 -11.61 -5.60
C LYS A 49 -4.86 -11.90 -6.09
N ALA A 50 -5.28 -13.17 -6.13
CA ALA A 50 -6.63 -13.56 -6.52
C ALA A 50 -7.70 -12.98 -5.57
N PHE A 51 -7.44 -12.98 -4.27
CA PHE A 51 -8.31 -12.35 -3.27
C PHE A 51 -8.48 -10.84 -3.54
N SER A 52 -7.38 -10.12 -3.75
CA SER A 52 -7.41 -8.69 -4.09
C SER A 52 -8.19 -8.43 -5.37
N HIS A 53 -7.90 -9.16 -6.45
CA HIS A 53 -8.59 -9.01 -7.74
C HIS A 53 -10.07 -9.35 -7.64
N HIS A 54 -10.42 -10.37 -6.87
CA HIS A 54 -11.82 -10.74 -6.59
C HIS A 54 -12.55 -9.60 -5.89
N LEU A 55 -11.97 -9.01 -4.84
CA LEU A 55 -12.59 -7.88 -4.13
C LEU A 55 -12.78 -6.68 -5.05
N ILE A 56 -11.74 -6.29 -5.80
CA ILE A 56 -11.79 -5.17 -6.75
C ILE A 56 -12.94 -5.39 -7.76
N HIS A 57 -13.03 -6.59 -8.32
CA HIS A 57 -14.08 -6.96 -9.28
C HIS A 57 -15.49 -6.95 -8.65
N ARG A 58 -15.67 -7.59 -7.49
CA ARG A 58 -16.98 -7.69 -6.83
C ARG A 58 -17.49 -6.35 -6.30
N LEU A 59 -16.57 -5.47 -5.89
CA LEU A 59 -16.88 -4.11 -5.45
C LEU A 59 -17.00 -3.13 -6.62
N GLN A 60 -16.79 -3.58 -7.86
CA GLN A 60 -16.87 -2.78 -9.09
C GLN A 60 -15.99 -1.51 -9.05
N LEU A 61 -14.80 -1.63 -8.45
CA LEU A 61 -13.86 -0.52 -8.38
C LEU A 61 -13.33 -0.24 -9.79
N LYS A 62 -13.44 1.01 -10.24
CA LYS A 62 -13.02 1.41 -11.59
C LYS A 62 -11.55 1.78 -11.62
N GLN A 63 -10.79 1.22 -12.55
CA GLN A 63 -9.42 1.68 -12.82
C GLN A 63 -9.43 2.75 -13.90
N ASN A 64 -9.03 3.97 -13.55
CA ASN A 64 -8.96 5.07 -14.51
C ASN A 64 -7.67 5.07 -15.35
N GLY A 65 -6.73 4.17 -15.00
CA GLY A 65 -5.43 4.05 -15.64
C GLY A 65 -4.45 5.14 -15.19
N PRO A 66 -3.20 5.05 -15.66
CA PRO A 66 -2.18 6.07 -15.40
C PRO A 66 -2.55 7.44 -15.97
N LEU A 67 -2.18 8.52 -15.25
CA LEU A 67 -2.24 9.85 -15.84
C LEU A 67 -1.19 9.98 -16.96
N ARG A 68 -1.39 10.94 -17.86
CA ARG A 68 -0.52 11.11 -19.04
C ARG A 68 0.90 11.54 -18.67
N GLU A 69 1.02 12.51 -17.78
CA GLU A 69 2.28 13.20 -17.48
C GLU A 69 2.75 13.07 -16.03
N LYS A 70 1.88 12.62 -15.12
CA LYS A 70 2.13 12.63 -13.68
C LYS A 70 1.87 11.27 -13.04
N LEU A 71 2.50 11.01 -11.90
CA LEU A 71 2.18 9.88 -11.04
C LEU A 71 1.25 10.32 -9.90
N ARG A 72 0.27 9.48 -9.57
CA ARG A 72 -0.64 9.74 -8.45
C ARG A 72 0.00 9.30 -7.15
N VAL A 73 0.24 10.27 -6.27
CA VAL A 73 0.72 10.04 -4.91
C VAL A 73 -0.46 10.21 -3.95
N THR A 74 -0.79 9.16 -3.22
CA THR A 74 -1.78 9.25 -2.14
C THR A 74 -1.04 9.18 -0.81
N TYR A 75 -1.04 10.30 -0.10
CA TYR A 75 -0.56 10.41 1.28
C TYR A 75 -1.75 10.20 2.22
N LEU A 76 -1.82 9.04 2.89
CA LEU A 76 -2.86 8.78 3.87
C LEU A 76 -2.40 9.28 5.24
N VAL A 77 -3.04 10.34 5.74
CA VAL A 77 -2.78 10.86 7.08
C VAL A 77 -3.45 9.98 8.13
N ARG A 78 -2.80 9.87 9.28
CA ARG A 78 -3.38 9.20 10.43
C ARG A 78 -4.22 10.17 11.26
N ASN A 79 -5.40 9.72 11.69
CA ASN A 79 -6.28 10.48 12.59
C ASN A 79 -6.48 9.73 13.92
N SER A 80 -5.48 9.80 14.80
CA SER A 80 -5.57 9.23 16.16
C SER A 80 -4.69 10.01 17.13
N GLN A 81 -4.65 9.65 18.41
CA GLN A 81 -3.82 10.32 19.41
C GLN A 81 -2.30 10.21 19.15
N TYR A 82 -1.85 9.07 18.65
CA TYR A 82 -0.43 8.75 18.45
C TYR A 82 -0.14 8.30 17.01
N ARG A 83 1.16 8.20 16.69
CA ARG A 83 1.71 7.85 15.37
C ARG A 83 1.27 8.82 14.28
N ILE A 84 1.19 10.11 14.62
CA ILE A 84 1.00 11.21 13.66
C ILE A 84 2.37 11.68 13.21
N ILE A 85 2.48 12.05 11.93
CA ILE A 85 3.64 12.78 11.41
C ILE A 85 3.35 14.27 11.55
N MET A 86 4.10 14.96 12.40
CA MET A 86 3.82 16.32 12.82
C MET A 86 4.16 17.35 11.74
N ASN A 87 5.16 17.07 10.89
CA ASN A 87 5.52 17.91 9.75
C ASN A 87 4.88 17.47 8.43
N THR A 88 3.70 16.84 8.44
CA THR A 88 2.97 16.47 7.21
C THR A 88 2.80 17.65 6.25
N ASN A 89 2.53 18.87 6.76
CA ASN A 89 2.35 20.05 5.90
C ASN A 89 3.60 20.38 5.07
N GLU A 90 4.80 20.24 5.65
CA GLU A 90 6.06 20.45 4.95
C GLU A 90 6.25 19.41 3.84
N ILE A 91 6.08 18.14 4.18
CA ILE A 91 6.21 17.01 3.25
C ILE A 91 5.22 17.16 2.08
N VAL A 92 3.94 17.43 2.37
CA VAL A 92 2.91 17.62 1.35
C VAL A 92 3.21 18.83 0.47
N LYS A 93 3.74 19.91 1.03
CA LYS A 93 4.15 21.08 0.24
C LYS A 93 5.25 20.71 -0.75
N ARG A 94 6.26 19.94 -0.32
CA ARG A 94 7.35 19.47 -1.21
C ARG A 94 6.82 18.53 -2.30
N LEU A 95 5.98 17.56 -1.94
CA LEU A 95 5.34 16.65 -2.89
C LEU A 95 4.52 17.40 -3.95
N LYS A 96 3.76 18.43 -3.55
CA LYS A 96 2.93 19.22 -4.47
C LYS A 96 3.73 20.18 -5.35
N ALA A 97 4.92 20.60 -4.91
CA ALA A 97 5.80 21.46 -5.68
C ALA A 97 6.52 20.70 -6.81
N ASP A 98 6.65 19.38 -6.68
CA ASP A 98 7.25 18.53 -7.69
C ASP A 98 6.29 18.33 -8.89
N PRO A 99 6.70 18.72 -10.12
CA PRO A 99 5.85 18.59 -11.30
C PRO A 99 5.50 17.15 -11.67
N GLN A 100 6.30 16.16 -11.24
CA GLN A 100 6.08 14.73 -11.52
C GLN A 100 4.83 14.18 -10.82
N PHE A 101 4.37 14.82 -9.74
CA PHE A 101 3.34 14.24 -8.87
C PHE A 101 1.99 14.95 -8.95
N SER A 102 0.93 14.14 -8.89
CA SER A 102 -0.43 14.57 -8.57
C SER A 102 -0.78 14.04 -7.18
N VAL A 103 -0.78 14.93 -6.19
CA VAL A 103 -0.79 14.55 -4.77
C VAL A 103 -2.19 14.67 -4.19
N THR A 104 -2.69 13.57 -3.64
CA THR A 104 -3.91 13.53 -2.82
C THR A 104 -3.55 13.27 -1.36
N VAL A 105 -3.99 14.16 -0.47
CA VAL A 105 -3.93 13.93 0.98
C VAL A 105 -5.24 13.29 1.41
N ALA A 106 -5.21 12.00 1.70
CA ALA A 106 -6.39 11.23 2.08
C ALA A 106 -6.51 11.16 3.60
N LYS A 107 -7.75 11.25 4.11
CA LYS A 107 -8.09 10.98 5.50
C LYS A 107 -9.22 9.96 5.52
N TYR A 108 -8.89 8.69 5.74
CA TYR A 108 -9.88 7.63 5.77
C TYR A 108 -10.57 7.59 7.13
N THR A 109 -11.81 8.07 7.12
CA THR A 109 -12.59 8.44 8.28
C THR A 109 -14.02 7.95 8.06
N LEU A 110 -14.83 7.87 9.11
CA LEU A 110 -16.20 7.33 8.99
C LEU A 110 -17.12 8.21 8.11
N ASP A 111 -16.80 9.49 7.94
CA ASP A 111 -17.49 10.42 7.04
C ASP A 111 -17.25 10.14 5.55
N ILE A 112 -16.23 9.36 5.19
CA ILE A 112 -15.99 8.96 3.80
C ILE A 112 -16.52 7.54 3.60
N PRO A 113 -17.52 7.34 2.71
CA PRO A 113 -18.02 6.00 2.39
C PRO A 113 -16.87 5.06 2.04
N VAL A 114 -16.85 3.88 2.65
CA VAL A 114 -15.76 2.90 2.53
C VAL A 114 -15.41 2.59 1.07
N LEU A 115 -16.43 2.48 0.20
CA LEU A 115 -16.23 2.23 -1.22
C LEU A 115 -15.47 3.37 -1.92
N LYS A 116 -15.70 4.63 -1.51
CA LYS A 116 -14.94 5.78 -2.03
C LYS A 116 -13.48 5.72 -1.59
N GLN A 117 -13.20 5.26 -0.37
CA GLN A 117 -11.82 5.07 0.10
C GLN A 117 -11.10 4.00 -0.74
N TYR A 118 -11.76 2.88 -1.01
CA TYR A 118 -11.20 1.82 -1.87
C TYR A 118 -11.01 2.29 -3.32
N GLN A 119 -11.97 3.05 -3.85
CA GLN A 119 -11.88 3.63 -5.19
C GLN A 119 -10.70 4.60 -5.31
N LEU A 120 -10.42 5.41 -4.27
CA LEU A 120 -9.25 6.29 -4.21
C LEU A 120 -7.95 5.50 -4.15
N SER A 121 -7.86 4.50 -3.24
CA SER A 121 -6.71 3.60 -3.17
C SER A 121 -6.46 2.90 -4.50
N HIS A 122 -7.50 2.38 -5.15
CA HIS A 122 -7.38 1.74 -6.45
C HIS A 122 -6.82 2.66 -7.55
N ASN A 123 -6.97 3.98 -7.40
CA ASN A 123 -6.44 4.97 -8.33
C ASN A 123 -5.21 5.69 -7.78
N THR A 124 -4.27 4.92 -7.23
CA THR A 124 -3.01 5.41 -6.69
C THR A 124 -1.83 4.67 -7.32
N ASP A 125 -0.76 5.39 -7.64
CA ASP A 125 0.47 4.80 -8.17
C ASP A 125 1.54 4.67 -7.07
N ILE A 126 1.63 5.64 -6.16
CA ILE A 126 2.45 5.61 -4.94
C ILE A 126 1.55 5.85 -3.74
N PHE A 127 1.39 4.83 -2.89
CA PHE A 127 0.59 4.91 -1.67
C PHE A 127 1.51 5.00 -0.46
N MET A 128 1.42 6.09 0.31
CA MET A 128 2.31 6.34 1.44
C MET A 128 1.54 6.68 2.71
N SER A 129 1.97 6.08 3.82
CA SER A 129 1.34 6.30 5.13
C SER A 129 2.24 5.80 6.26
N ILE A 130 1.97 6.22 7.49
CA ILE A 130 2.64 5.71 8.69
C ILE A 130 2.02 4.39 9.17
N HIS A 131 2.81 3.59 9.89
CA HIS A 131 2.37 2.31 10.44
C HIS A 131 1.01 2.40 11.17
N GLY A 132 0.07 1.55 10.76
CA GLY A 132 -1.25 1.45 11.39
C GLY A 132 -2.25 2.54 11.01
N ALA A 133 -1.97 3.34 9.98
CA ALA A 133 -2.87 4.37 9.46
C ALA A 133 -3.75 3.90 8.28
N GLY A 134 -3.78 2.60 7.99
CA GLY A 134 -4.57 2.02 6.88
C GLY A 134 -3.74 1.48 5.72
N LEU A 135 -2.48 1.08 5.96
CA LEU A 135 -1.62 0.47 4.94
C LEU A 135 -2.20 -0.82 4.32
N THR A 136 -3.15 -1.49 4.97
CA THR A 136 -3.91 -2.62 4.38
C THR A 136 -4.71 -2.24 3.14
N HIS A 137 -4.92 -0.94 2.88
CA HIS A 137 -5.47 -0.49 1.59
C HIS A 137 -4.61 -0.91 0.38
N MET A 138 -3.39 -1.42 0.60
CA MET A 138 -2.58 -2.09 -0.41
C MET A 138 -3.31 -3.22 -1.17
N PHE A 139 -4.32 -3.86 -0.54
CA PHE A 139 -5.16 -4.85 -1.21
C PHE A 139 -6.02 -4.29 -2.34
N PHE A 140 -6.24 -2.98 -2.38
CA PHE A 140 -7.02 -2.33 -3.43
C PHE A 140 -6.16 -1.59 -4.44
N LEU A 141 -4.84 -1.48 -4.24
CA LEU A 141 -3.94 -0.80 -5.17
C LEU A 141 -3.86 -1.54 -6.51
N PRO A 142 -3.54 -0.85 -7.61
CA PRO A 142 -3.24 -1.50 -8.87
C PRO A 142 -1.94 -2.29 -8.77
N ASP A 143 -1.78 -3.32 -9.61
CA ASP A 143 -0.64 -4.25 -9.56
C ASP A 143 0.73 -3.61 -9.84
N TRP A 144 0.77 -2.37 -10.35
CA TRP A 144 2.00 -1.62 -10.58
C TRP A 144 2.38 -0.68 -9.42
N ALA A 145 1.49 -0.51 -8.44
CA ALA A 145 1.69 0.48 -7.40
C ALA A 145 2.85 0.15 -6.46
N VAL A 146 3.32 1.18 -5.78
CA VAL A 146 4.29 1.10 -4.70
C VAL A 146 3.62 1.46 -3.37
N VAL A 147 4.00 0.76 -2.30
CA VAL A 147 3.69 1.12 -0.93
C VAL A 147 4.94 1.70 -0.27
N PHE A 148 4.81 2.88 0.35
CA PHE A 148 5.84 3.46 1.22
C PHE A 148 5.30 3.59 2.65
N GLU A 149 5.82 2.77 3.56
CA GLU A 149 5.60 2.95 4.98
C GLU A 149 6.55 4.04 5.51
N LEU A 150 5.98 5.23 5.77
CA LEU A 150 6.71 6.42 6.19
C LEU A 150 7.51 6.20 7.48
N TYR A 151 6.97 5.42 8.41
CA TYR A 151 7.70 4.98 9.60
C TYR A 151 7.02 3.75 10.19
N HIS A 152 7.81 2.72 10.51
CA HIS A 152 7.30 1.42 10.97
C HIS A 152 7.01 1.36 12.49
N CYS A 153 7.41 2.37 13.27
CA CYS A 153 7.15 2.42 14.72
C CYS A 153 7.65 1.17 15.47
N GLY A 154 8.86 0.70 15.13
CA GLY A 154 9.46 -0.51 15.70
C GLY A 154 8.92 -1.85 15.18
N ASP A 155 8.16 -1.86 14.07
CA ASP A 155 7.56 -3.08 13.50
C ASP A 155 7.79 -3.17 11.97
N PRO A 156 9.06 -3.25 11.51
CA PRO A 156 9.45 -3.07 10.09
C PRO A 156 8.98 -4.18 9.15
N ASP A 157 8.59 -5.33 9.70
CA ASP A 157 8.26 -6.52 8.93
C ASP A 157 6.76 -6.59 8.60
N CYS A 158 5.90 -6.08 9.49
CA CYS A 158 4.44 -6.26 9.43
C CYS A 158 3.81 -5.90 8.07
N TYR A 159 4.08 -4.72 7.53
CA TYR A 159 3.50 -4.31 6.24
C TYR A 159 4.35 -4.69 5.04
N ARG A 160 5.66 -4.87 5.24
CA ARG A 160 6.57 -5.35 4.20
C ARG A 160 6.17 -6.74 3.73
N ASP A 161 5.89 -7.63 4.67
CA ASP A 161 5.48 -9.00 4.41
C ASP A 161 4.13 -9.03 3.66
N LEU A 162 3.15 -8.25 4.12
CA LEU A 162 1.87 -8.15 3.41
C LEU A 162 2.02 -7.62 1.98
N ALA A 163 2.81 -6.57 1.78
CA ALA A 163 3.07 -6.02 0.45
C ALA A 163 3.78 -7.05 -0.45
N THR A 164 4.72 -7.79 0.13
CA THR A 164 5.47 -8.86 -0.54
C THR A 164 4.53 -9.99 -1.00
N LEU A 165 3.62 -10.44 -0.14
CA LEU A 165 2.57 -11.41 -0.51
C LEU A 165 1.66 -10.89 -1.61
N ARG A 166 1.26 -9.62 -1.51
CA ARG A 166 0.42 -8.99 -2.54
C ARG A 166 1.16 -8.82 -3.87
N GLY A 167 2.49 -8.89 -3.86
CA GLY A 167 3.35 -8.70 -5.02
C GLY A 167 3.56 -7.23 -5.38
N LEU A 168 3.47 -6.33 -4.39
CA LEU A 168 3.73 -4.91 -4.55
C LEU A 168 5.17 -4.60 -4.11
N LYS A 169 5.76 -3.58 -4.73
CA LYS A 169 7.02 -3.03 -4.24
C LYS A 169 6.76 -2.24 -2.96
N PHE A 170 7.57 -2.53 -1.96
CA PHE A 170 7.52 -1.88 -0.66
C PHE A 170 8.81 -1.09 -0.42
N PHE A 171 8.65 0.11 0.14
CA PHE A 171 9.72 0.88 0.76
C PHE A 171 9.35 1.07 2.24
N GLY A 172 10.30 0.77 3.12
CA GLY A 172 10.22 1.11 4.53
C GLY A 172 11.17 2.26 4.83
N TRP A 173 11.00 2.86 6.01
CA TRP A 173 12.00 3.78 6.54
C TRP A 173 13.27 3.02 6.94
N GLU A 174 14.45 3.57 6.62
CA GLU A 174 15.74 2.89 6.83
C GLU A 174 16.67 3.63 7.79
N ASP A 175 16.59 4.97 7.85
CA ASP A 175 17.52 5.81 8.61
C ASP A 175 16.88 6.39 9.87
N GLU A 176 17.03 5.70 11.00
CA GLU A 176 16.48 6.14 12.30
C GLU A 176 17.04 7.49 12.78
N THR A 177 18.20 7.94 12.28
CA THR A 177 18.76 9.27 12.65
C THR A 177 17.93 10.43 12.08
N LYS A 178 17.11 10.13 11.07
CA LYS A 178 16.23 11.08 10.39
C LYS A 178 14.79 11.06 10.91
N VAL A 179 14.57 10.44 12.07
CA VAL A 179 13.29 10.41 12.79
C VAL A 179 13.45 11.13 14.11
N GLN A 180 12.62 12.14 14.36
CA GLN A 180 12.56 12.80 15.65
C GLN A 180 11.24 12.47 16.34
N TYR A 181 11.34 12.09 17.60
CA TYR A 181 10.20 11.75 18.44
C TYR A 181 9.65 13.04 19.04
N GLN A 182 8.31 13.20 19.09
CA GLN A 182 7.68 14.36 19.73
C GLN A 182 8.00 14.41 21.23
N GLU A 183 8.01 13.24 21.87
CA GLU A 183 8.34 13.09 23.29
C GLU A 183 9.75 12.52 23.45
N LYS A 184 10.49 12.96 24.47
CA LYS A 184 11.87 12.52 24.71
C LYS A 184 11.97 11.12 25.32
N ASP A 185 11.04 10.75 26.20
CA ASP A 185 11.10 9.52 27.00
C ASP A 185 10.06 8.47 26.54
N VAL A 186 10.16 8.06 25.28
CA VAL A 186 9.20 7.12 24.67
C VAL A 186 9.65 5.68 24.89
N LYS A 187 8.96 4.95 25.79
CA LYS A 187 9.20 3.51 25.99
C LYS A 187 8.77 2.65 24.81
N ASN A 188 7.77 3.09 24.06
CA ASN A 188 7.22 2.35 22.92
C ASN A 188 6.83 3.33 21.79
N PRO A 189 7.48 3.24 20.61
CA PRO A 189 7.22 4.16 19.49
C PRO A 189 5.76 4.21 19.05
N LYS A 190 4.94 3.20 19.36
CA LYS A 190 3.52 3.17 19.00
C LYS A 190 2.66 4.19 19.75
N PHE A 191 3.19 4.83 20.80
CA PHE A 191 2.51 5.80 21.68
C PHE A 191 3.18 7.18 21.67
N THR A 192 3.75 7.60 20.54
CA THR A 192 4.25 8.97 20.34
C THR A 192 3.97 9.45 18.91
N ASN A 193 4.28 10.71 18.62
CA ASN A 193 4.23 11.28 17.27
C ASN A 193 5.65 11.58 16.78
N PHE A 194 5.78 11.83 15.47
CA PHE A 194 7.08 11.88 14.82
C PHE A 194 7.23 13.09 13.92
N TYR A 195 8.46 13.59 13.78
CA TYR A 195 8.89 14.41 12.66
C TYR A 195 9.81 13.56 11.80
N LEU A 196 9.61 13.61 10.49
CA LEU A 196 10.43 12.87 9.54
C LEU A 196 11.23 13.86 8.72
N ASP A 197 12.49 13.54 8.44
CA ASP A 197 13.29 14.30 7.48
C ASP A 197 12.60 14.33 6.12
N ALA A 198 12.23 15.53 5.67
CA ALA A 198 11.45 15.67 4.44
C ALA A 198 12.29 15.40 3.18
N ASP A 199 13.62 15.55 3.22
CA ASP A 199 14.50 15.23 2.10
C ASP A 199 14.59 13.71 1.90
N GLU A 200 14.63 12.94 2.99
CA GLU A 200 14.60 11.48 2.95
C GLU A 200 13.25 10.95 2.44
N VAL A 201 12.14 11.56 2.90
CA VAL A 201 10.81 11.25 2.36
C VAL A 201 10.79 11.47 0.84
N MET A 202 11.28 12.62 0.37
CA MET A 202 11.33 12.91 -1.07
C MET A 202 12.24 11.93 -1.80
N ARG A 203 13.43 11.61 -1.27
CA ARG A 203 14.36 10.63 -1.87
C ARG A 203 13.66 9.29 -2.12
N ILE A 204 12.97 8.74 -1.11
CA ILE A 204 12.27 7.46 -1.22
C ILE A 204 11.09 7.55 -2.20
N VAL A 205 10.35 8.66 -2.21
CA VAL A 205 9.24 8.87 -3.16
C VAL A 205 9.73 8.90 -4.62
N HIS A 206 10.91 9.46 -4.89
CA HIS A 206 11.51 9.42 -6.22
C HIS A 206 11.92 8.00 -6.64
N LEU A 207 12.51 7.22 -5.73
CA LEU A 207 12.79 5.80 -5.99
C LEU A 207 11.52 4.99 -6.27
N ALA A 208 10.43 5.29 -5.55
CA ALA A 208 9.12 4.72 -5.82
C ALA A 208 8.61 5.12 -7.22
N ALA A 209 8.78 6.37 -7.62
CA ALA A 209 8.39 6.89 -8.92
C ALA A 209 9.13 6.21 -10.08
N GLU A 210 10.45 5.99 -9.93
CA GLU A 210 11.27 5.25 -10.89
C GLU A 210 10.79 3.80 -11.04
N TYR A 211 10.46 3.14 -9.93
CA TYR A 211 9.92 1.79 -9.95
C TYR A 211 8.58 1.72 -10.68
N VAL A 212 7.65 2.64 -10.38
CA VAL A 212 6.34 2.69 -11.05
C VAL A 212 6.52 2.93 -12.54
N SER A 213 7.36 3.90 -12.93
CA SER A 213 7.56 4.29 -14.33
C SER A 213 8.21 3.18 -15.16
N SER A 214 9.09 2.38 -14.56
CA SER A 214 9.72 1.22 -15.21
C SER A 214 8.83 -0.03 -15.20
N ASN A 215 7.79 -0.09 -14.36
CA ASN A 215 6.90 -1.24 -14.23
C ASN A 215 6.21 -1.57 -15.57
N LYS A 216 6.26 -2.84 -15.98
CA LYS A 216 5.69 -3.33 -17.24
C LYS A 216 4.17 -3.09 -17.32
N LEU A 217 3.44 -3.34 -16.24
CA LEU A 217 1.98 -3.21 -16.21
C LEU A 217 1.57 -1.74 -16.28
N PHE A 218 2.31 -0.84 -15.61
CA PHE A 218 2.11 0.59 -15.72
C PHE A 218 2.30 1.07 -17.16
N ARG A 219 3.44 0.75 -17.78
CA ARG A 219 3.74 1.15 -19.17
C ARG A 219 2.71 0.62 -20.17
N GLN A 220 2.27 -0.62 -20.01
CA GLN A 220 1.20 -1.19 -20.85
C GLN A 220 -0.14 -0.47 -20.65
N ALA A 221 -0.52 -0.16 -19.41
CA ALA A 221 -1.75 0.58 -19.13
C ALA A 221 -1.68 2.01 -19.66
N HIS A 222 -0.55 2.70 -19.47
CA HIS A 222 -0.31 4.06 -19.97
C HIS A 222 -0.34 4.09 -21.50
N ALA A 223 0.38 3.20 -22.17
CA ALA A 223 0.36 3.10 -23.63
C ALA A 223 -1.05 2.84 -24.14
N ARG A 224 -1.79 1.87 -23.60
CA ARG A 224 -3.16 1.59 -24.04
C ARG A 224 -4.09 2.81 -23.92
N LEU A 225 -3.91 3.63 -22.89
CA LEU A 225 -4.77 4.78 -22.63
C LEU A 225 -4.39 6.03 -23.44
N HIS A 226 -3.09 6.24 -23.68
CA HIS A 226 -2.56 7.50 -24.25
C HIS A 226 -1.93 7.36 -25.64
N SER A 227 -1.90 6.15 -26.22
CA SER A 227 -1.51 5.96 -27.62
C SER A 227 -2.45 6.73 -28.54
N LYS A 228 -1.92 7.40 -29.57
CA LYS A 228 -2.75 7.94 -30.64
C LYS A 228 -3.53 6.78 -31.30
N PRO A 229 -4.81 6.94 -31.65
CA PRO A 229 -5.50 5.97 -32.48
C PRO A 229 -4.69 5.76 -33.76
N LYS A 230 -4.56 4.50 -34.20
CA LYS A 230 -4.01 4.23 -35.53
C LYS A 230 -4.86 4.99 -36.54
N PRO A 231 -4.27 5.72 -37.52
CA PRO A 231 -5.06 6.24 -38.62
C PRO A 231 -5.77 5.05 -39.28
N GLU A 232 -7.08 5.16 -39.45
CA GLU A 232 -7.85 4.22 -40.26
C GLU A 232 -7.24 4.23 -41.67
N LEU A 233 -6.88 3.03 -42.14
CA LEU A 233 -6.39 2.76 -43.49
C LEU A 233 -7.57 2.67 -44.46
#